data_AF-A0A6G2U5I2-F1
#
_entry.id   AF-A0A6G2U5I2-F1
#
_cell.length_a   1.000
_cell.length_b   1.000
_cell.length_c   1.000
_cell.angle_alpha   90.00
_cell.angle_beta   90.00
_cell.angle_gamma   90.00
#
_symmetry.space_group_name_H-M   'P 1'
#
loop_
_entity.id
_entity.type
_entity.pdbx_description
1 polymer ?
#
loop_
_entity_poly.entity_id
_entity_poly.type
_entity_poly.pdbx_seq_one_letter_code
_entity_poly.pdbx_strand_id
1 'polypeptide(L)'
;MPRNGGGTVNREGPSVRLLPWTNADGRPCYLSSDGTGPVSRLADRVEAVQLGLAARLLGHARDALAAPGLPPTPELGFLAAKLADALHDTLLIAESRGTRLAPADDDANR
;
A
#
# COMPACT_ATOMS: atom_id res chain seq x y z
N MET A 1 -19.13 10.23 -45.63
CA MET A 1 -19.06 9.67 -44.27
C MET A 1 -19.54 8.23 -44.30
N PRO A 2 -18.68 7.27 -43.92
CA PRO A 2 -19.12 6.23 -43.01
C PRO A 2 -18.23 6.22 -41.76
N ARG A 3 -18.89 6.09 -40.61
CA ARG A 3 -18.27 5.97 -39.30
C ARG A 3 -17.78 4.54 -39.14
N ASN A 4 -16.46 4.35 -39.03
CA ASN A 4 -15.91 3.04 -38.69
C ASN A 4 -15.58 3.03 -37.20
N GLY A 5 -16.39 2.30 -36.44
CA GLY A 5 -16.08 1.92 -35.08
C GLY A 5 -15.01 0.83 -35.10
N GLY A 6 -13.90 1.07 -34.41
CA GLY A 6 -12.91 0.07 -34.06
C GLY A 6 -12.46 0.42 -32.66
N GLY A 7 -13.07 -0.23 -31.67
CA GLY A 7 -12.79 0.01 -30.27
C GLY A 7 -11.30 -0.09 -29.99
N THR A 8 -10.77 0.89 -29.28
CA THR A 8 -9.49 0.78 -28.60
C THR A 8 -9.60 -0.41 -27.66
N VAL A 9 -9.11 -1.58 -28.09
CA VAL A 9 -8.77 -2.65 -27.17
C VAL A 9 -7.65 -2.07 -26.32
N ASN A 10 -8.01 -1.54 -25.15
CA ASN A 10 -7.06 -1.32 -24.07
C ASN A 10 -6.52 -2.69 -23.73
N ARG A 11 -5.39 -3.06 -24.34
CA ARG A 11 -4.64 -4.26 -23.97
C ARG A 11 -3.81 -3.93 -22.73
N GLU A 12 -4.47 -3.56 -21.65
CA GLU A 12 -3.87 -3.60 -20.33
C GLU A 12 -3.80 -5.08 -19.95
N GLY A 13 -2.63 -5.68 -20.16
CA GLY A 13 -2.34 -7.00 -19.63
C GLY A 13 -2.54 -7.01 -18.11
N PRO A 14 -2.83 -8.18 -17.51
CA PRO A 14 -3.06 -8.24 -16.07
C PRO A 14 -1.83 -7.72 -15.30
N SER A 15 -2.05 -6.72 -14.46
CA SER A 15 -1.04 -6.15 -13.57
C SER A 15 -0.92 -7.01 -12.31
N VAL A 16 0.30 -7.20 -11.81
CA VAL A 16 0.54 -7.91 -10.54
C VAL A 16 0.73 -6.88 -9.44
N ARG A 17 -0.19 -6.84 -8.47
CA ARG A 17 -0.05 -6.01 -7.25
C ARG A 17 0.27 -6.85 -6.04
N LEU A 18 1.09 -6.29 -5.15
CA LEU A 18 1.22 -6.77 -3.78
C LEU A 18 -0.07 -6.45 -3.00
N LEU A 19 -0.53 -7.38 -2.16
CA LEU A 19 -1.66 -7.18 -1.27
C LEU A 19 -1.18 -6.71 0.11
N PRO A 20 -1.95 -5.88 0.83
CA PRO A 20 -1.57 -5.31 2.12
C PRO A 20 -1.72 -6.31 3.29
N TRP A 21 -1.77 -7.61 2.99
CA TRP A 21 -1.83 -8.70 3.95
C TRP A 21 -0.97 -9.87 3.47
N THR A 22 -0.52 -10.66 4.44
CA THR A 22 0.26 -11.87 4.21
C THR A 22 -0.64 -13.11 4.18
N ASN A 23 -0.08 -14.23 3.75
CA ASN A 23 -0.72 -15.54 3.91
C ASN A 23 -0.58 -16.04 5.36
N ALA A 24 -1.12 -17.24 5.65
CA ALA A 24 -1.03 -17.84 6.98
C ALA A 24 0.42 -18.07 7.46
N ASP A 25 1.37 -18.21 6.54
CA ASP A 25 2.81 -18.40 6.83
C ASP A 25 3.56 -17.05 6.96
N GLY A 26 2.85 -15.92 6.92
CA GLY A 26 3.46 -14.60 6.97
C GLY A 26 4.14 -14.16 5.67
N ARG A 27 3.93 -14.87 4.56
CA ARG A 27 4.53 -14.54 3.25
C ARG A 27 3.70 -13.49 2.49
N PRO A 28 4.34 -12.61 1.71
CA PRO A 28 3.65 -11.64 0.85
C PRO A 28 2.68 -12.31 -0.13
N CYS A 29 1.50 -11.72 -0.32
CA CYS A 29 0.48 -12.19 -1.26
C CYS A 29 0.42 -11.27 -2.50
N TYR A 30 0.31 -11.84 -3.69
CA TYR A 30 0.22 -11.10 -4.95
C TYR A 30 -1.13 -11.36 -5.64
N LEU A 31 -1.68 -10.33 -6.27
CA LEU A 31 -2.90 -10.38 -7.07
C LEU A 31 -2.56 -9.99 -8.51
N SER A 32 -2.83 -10.90 -9.45
CA SER A 32 -2.83 -10.62 -10.89
C SER A 32 -4.25 -10.20 -11.32
N SER A 33 -4.44 -8.94 -11.72
CA SER A 33 -5.75 -8.41 -12.15
C SER A 33 -5.62 -7.13 -12.98
N ASP A 34 -6.75 -6.67 -13.53
CA ASP A 34 -6.91 -5.34 -14.14
C ASP A 34 -6.97 -4.18 -13.11
N GLY A 35 -6.83 -4.47 -11.81
CA GLY A 35 -6.86 -3.47 -10.75
C GLY A 35 -8.25 -3.03 -10.29
N THR A 36 -9.34 -3.45 -10.95
CA THR A 36 -10.71 -2.96 -10.64
C THR A 36 -11.57 -3.97 -9.86
N GLY A 37 -11.13 -5.22 -9.77
CA GLY A 37 -11.88 -6.32 -9.17
C GLY A 37 -12.19 -6.19 -7.67
N PRO A 38 -13.06 -7.06 -7.13
CA PRO A 38 -13.47 -7.03 -5.72
C PRO A 38 -12.29 -7.12 -4.73
N VAL A 39 -11.26 -7.91 -5.06
CA VAL A 39 -10.05 -8.07 -4.23
C VAL A 39 -9.21 -6.79 -4.24
N SER A 40 -9.09 -6.11 -5.38
CA SER A 40 -8.41 -4.81 -5.46
C SER A 40 -9.09 -3.77 -4.58
N ARG A 41 -10.43 -3.69 -4.63
CA ARG A 41 -11.19 -2.78 -3.74
C ARG A 41 -11.06 -3.16 -2.26
N LEU A 42 -10.92 -4.45 -1.95
CA LEU A 42 -10.67 -4.89 -0.57
C LEU A 42 -9.26 -4.46 -0.12
N ALA A 43 -8.26 -4.65 -0.97
CA ALA A 43 -6.91 -4.18 -0.72
C ALA A 43 -6.91 -2.68 -0.43
N ASP A 44 -7.56 -1.86 -1.25
CA ASP A 44 -7.60 -0.41 -1.05
C ASP A 44 -8.26 0.00 0.28
N ARG A 45 -9.30 -0.73 0.72
CA ARG A 45 -9.90 -0.51 2.05
C ARG A 45 -8.96 -0.87 3.20
N VAL A 46 -8.24 -2.00 3.09
CA VAL A 46 -7.26 -2.40 4.11
C VAL A 46 -6.11 -1.41 4.17
N GLU A 47 -5.58 -0.97 3.02
CA GLU A 47 -4.58 0.08 2.93
C GLU A 47 -5.04 1.36 3.67
N ALA A 48 -6.30 1.79 3.44
CA ALA A 48 -6.85 2.97 4.09
C ALA A 48 -6.94 2.83 5.63
N VAL A 49 -7.34 1.66 6.12
CA VAL A 49 -7.38 1.37 7.57
C VAL A 49 -5.97 1.39 8.18
N GLN A 50 -5.02 0.69 7.56
CA GLN A 50 -3.62 0.65 8.02
C GLN A 50 -3.00 2.06 8.08
N LEU A 51 -3.19 2.87 7.03
CA LEU A 51 -2.71 4.27 7.02
C LEU A 51 -3.38 5.12 8.12
N GLY A 52 -4.68 4.93 8.36
CA GLY A 52 -5.38 5.61 9.45
C GLY A 52 -4.84 5.25 10.83
N LEU A 53 -4.50 3.97 11.04
CA LEU A 53 -3.88 3.50 12.28
C LEU A 53 -2.46 4.07 12.45
N ALA A 54 -1.65 4.05 11.38
CA ALA A 54 -0.31 4.64 11.38
C ALA A 54 -0.35 6.13 11.72
N ALA A 55 -1.29 6.89 11.15
CA ALA A 55 -1.47 8.32 11.43
C ALA A 55 -1.83 8.58 12.91
N ARG A 56 -2.73 7.78 13.49
CA ARG A 56 -3.10 7.88 14.91
C ARG A 56 -1.93 7.57 15.83
N LEU A 57 -1.17 6.52 15.52
CA LEU A 57 0.02 6.14 16.28
C LEU A 57 1.08 7.24 16.22
N LEU A 58 1.32 7.83 15.04
CA LEU A 58 2.24 8.95 14.87
C LEU A 58 1.81 10.17 15.68
N GLY A 59 0.51 10.46 15.73
CA GLY A 59 -0.04 11.51 16.60
C GLY A 59 0.28 11.24 18.08
N HIS A 60 -0.04 10.04 18.56
CA HIS A 60 0.24 9.65 19.94
C HIS A 60 1.74 9.71 20.29
N ALA A 61 2.60 9.28 19.36
CA ALA A 61 4.04 9.34 19.55
C ALA A 61 4.56 10.78 19.68
N ARG A 62 4.04 11.70 18.86
CA ARG A 62 4.37 13.12 18.94
C ARG A 62 3.93 13.74 20.26
N ASP A 63 2.72 13.42 20.72
CA ASP A 63 2.20 13.90 21.99
C ASP A 63 3.04 13.40 23.17
N ALA A 64 3.40 12.11 23.17
CA ALA A 64 4.25 11.50 24.20
C ALA A 64 5.66 12.11 24.24
N LEU A 65 6.24 12.47 23.09
CA LEU A 65 7.55 13.11 23.00
C LEU A 65 7.52 14.62 23.34
N ALA A 66 6.37 15.28 23.21
CA ALA A 66 6.19 16.70 23.54
C ALA A 66 5.90 16.93 25.03
N ALA A 67 5.50 15.90 25.78
CA ALA A 67 5.24 15.99 27.20
C ALA A 67 6.52 16.30 28.01
N PRO A 68 6.45 17.12 29.07
CA PRO A 68 7.60 17.34 29.94
C PRO A 68 8.02 16.05 30.66
N GLY A 69 9.28 15.65 30.45
CA GLY A 69 9.83 14.39 30.98
C GLY A 69 9.70 13.25 29.97
N LEU A 70 10.76 12.44 29.85
CA LEU A 70 10.77 11.31 28.93
C LEU A 70 9.81 10.22 29.44
N PRO A 71 9.03 9.54 28.56
CA PRO A 71 8.34 8.32 28.94
C PRO A 71 9.32 7.34 29.58
N PRO A 72 8.89 6.48 30.52
CA PRO A 72 9.76 5.46 31.03
C PRO A 72 10.25 4.54 29.89
N THR A 73 11.46 3.98 30.04
CA THR A 73 12.14 3.24 28.97
C THR A 73 11.31 2.12 28.34
N PRO A 74 10.50 1.33 29.08
CA PRO A 74 9.63 0.30 28.49
C PRO A 74 8.56 0.88 27.56
N GLU A 75 7.92 1.98 27.93
CA GLU A 75 6.90 2.67 27.14
C GLU A 75 7.51 3.25 25.86
N LEU A 76 8.72 3.81 25.96
CA LEU A 76 9.47 4.29 24.80
C LEU A 76 9.82 3.14 23.84
N GLY A 77 10.25 2.00 24.37
CA GLY A 77 10.56 0.80 23.59
C GLY A 77 9.33 0.23 22.88
N PHE A 78 8.20 0.16 23.58
CA PHE A 78 6.92 -0.25 22.99
C PHE A 78 6.49 0.71 21.87
N LEU A 79 6.55 2.02 22.11
CA LEU A 79 6.19 3.04 21.11
C LEU A 79 7.08 2.94 19.86
N ALA A 80 8.39 2.76 20.05
CA ALA A 80 9.34 2.58 18.95
C ALA A 80 9.04 1.32 18.12
N ALA A 81 8.73 0.19 18.76
CA ALA A 81 8.34 -1.04 18.08
C ALA A 81 7.05 -0.84 17.26
N LYS A 82 6.02 -0.20 17.84
CA LYS A 82 4.78 0.08 17.11
C LYS A 82 5.00 1.02 15.92
N LEU A 83 5.88 2.01 16.04
CA LEU A 83 6.21 2.90 14.93
C LEU A 83 6.97 2.16 13.83
N ALA A 84 7.86 1.23 14.17
CA ALA A 84 8.54 0.39 13.18
C ALA A 84 7.54 -0.49 12.40
N ASP A 85 6.57 -1.11 13.08
CA ASP A 85 5.48 -1.86 12.42
C ASP A 85 4.68 -0.96 11.45
N ALA A 86 4.26 0.23 11.92
CA ALA A 86 3.48 1.15 11.11
C ALA A 86 4.25 1.69 9.88
N LEU A 87 5.57 1.87 10.01
CA LEU A 87 6.44 2.23 8.89
C LEU A 87 6.56 1.08 7.90
N HIS A 88 6.72 -0.16 8.38
CA HIS A 88 6.74 -1.35 7.52
C HIS A 88 5.45 -1.47 6.70
N ASP A 89 4.28 -1.35 7.35
CA ASP A 89 2.99 -1.35 6.66
C ASP A 89 2.90 -0.23 5.62
N THR A 90 3.35 0.98 5.96
CA THR A 90 3.34 2.13 5.04
C THR A 90 4.22 1.90 3.81
N LEU A 91 5.39 1.25 3.98
CA LEU A 91 6.28 0.89 2.89
C LEU A 91 5.65 -0.16 1.96
N LEU A 92 5.03 -1.20 2.53
CA LEU A 92 4.30 -2.20 1.74
C LEU A 92 3.17 -1.57 0.91
N ILE A 93 2.44 -0.61 1.47
CA ILE A 93 1.39 0.13 0.75
C ILE A 93 2.00 0.98 -0.38
N ALA A 94 3.14 1.62 -0.13
CA ALA A 94 3.85 2.39 -1.16
C ALA A 94 4.33 1.51 -2.31
N GLU A 95 4.88 0.32 -2.03
CA GLU A 95 5.26 -0.68 -3.05
C GLU A 95 4.04 -1.21 -3.82
N SER A 96 2.96 -1.56 -3.12
CA SER A 96 1.66 -1.95 -3.71
C SER A 96 1.14 -0.89 -4.68
N ARG A 97 1.31 0.40 -4.36
CA ARG A 97 0.90 1.52 -5.20
C ARG A 97 1.86 1.80 -6.34
N GLY A 98 3.17 1.76 -6.09
CA GLY A 98 4.21 2.00 -7.09
C GLY A 98 4.18 0.99 -8.24
N THR A 99 3.89 -0.28 -7.94
CA THR A 99 3.70 -1.32 -8.98
C THR A 99 2.51 -1.08 -9.90
N ARG A 100 1.50 -0.31 -9.46
CA ARG A 100 0.37 0.13 -10.31
C ARG A 100 0.69 1.34 -11.18
N LEU A 101 1.73 2.10 -10.84
CA LEU A 101 2.13 3.34 -11.53
C LEU A 101 3.33 3.15 -12.45
N ALA A 102 3.90 1.94 -12.53
CA ALA A 102 4.98 1.65 -13.48
C ALA A 102 4.49 1.98 -14.90
N PRO A 103 5.17 2.87 -15.64
CA PRO A 103 4.72 3.28 -16.95
C PRO A 103 4.70 2.06 -17.88
N ALA A 104 3.55 1.85 -18.53
CA ALA A 104 3.53 1.09 -19.77
C ALA A 104 4.34 1.91 -20.77
N ASP A 105 5.59 1.52 -21.03
CA ASP A 105 6.29 1.63 -22.32
C ASP A 105 7.80 1.49 -22.12
N ASP A 106 8.35 0.34 -22.52
CA ASP A 106 9.77 0.22 -22.90
C ASP A 106 9.97 -0.68 -24.13
N ASP A 107 8.92 -0.89 -24.95
CA ASP A 107 8.97 -1.73 -26.17
C ASP A 107 8.32 -1.02 -27.39
N ALA A 108 8.66 0.24 -27.62
CA ALA A 108 8.28 0.98 -28.84
C ALA A 108 9.47 1.61 -29.59
N ASN A 109 10.71 1.15 -29.38
CA ASN A 109 11.83 1.54 -30.24
C ASN A 109 13.02 0.56 -30.17
N ARG A 110 12.97 -0.52 -30.95
CA ARG A 110 14.19 -1.18 -31.44
C ARG A 110 14.02 -1.69 -32.86
#